data_AF-A0A1P8F4W2-F1
#
_entry.id   AF-A0A1P8F4W2-F1
#
_cell.length_a   1.000
_cell.length_b   1.000
_cell.length_c   1.000
_cell.angle_alpha   90.00
_cell.angle_beta   90.00
_cell.angle_gamma   90.00
#
_symmetry.space_group_name_H-M   'P 1'
#
loop_
_entity.id
_entity.type
_entity.pdbx_description
1 polymer ?
#
loop_
_entity_poly.entity_id
_entity_poly.type
_entity_poly.pdbx_seq_one_letter_code
_entity_poly.pdbx_strand_id
1 'polypeptide(L)'
;MVSNTLTRARQIFIIKTLHSVAFWWMFACFIYNIYAAATATFTWILAITYGTHLVEGLVLIFNKWTCPLRTMAENIGAENGQISDIFLPKWLADNLFQVGMGLFVVETVWLGLEWIG
;
A
#
# COMPACT_ATOMS: atom_id res chain seq x y z
N MET A 1 -21.45 4.37 28.66
CA MET A 1 -21.38 3.72 27.32
C MET A 1 -20.71 4.59 26.25
N VAL A 2 -20.63 5.93 26.40
CA VAL A 2 -19.99 6.86 25.45
C VAL A 2 -18.45 6.81 25.42
N SER A 3 -17.78 6.36 26.50
CA SER A 3 -16.32 6.27 26.52
C SER A 3 -15.75 5.24 25.53
N ASN A 4 -16.46 4.14 25.31
CA ASN A 4 -16.03 3.06 24.40
C ASN A 4 -16.21 3.41 22.92
N THR A 5 -17.09 4.35 22.57
CA THR A 5 -17.29 4.74 21.17
C THR A 5 -16.22 5.74 20.72
N LEU A 6 -15.82 6.68 21.60
CA LEU A 6 -14.74 7.63 21.32
C LEU A 6 -13.37 6.94 21.16
N THR A 7 -13.08 5.92 21.98
CA THR A 7 -11.83 5.15 21.87
C THR A 7 -11.77 4.35 20.57
N ARG A 8 -12.89 3.72 20.16
CA ARG A 8 -13.00 3.01 18.88
C ARG A 8 -12.81 3.94 17.68
N ALA A 9 -13.51 5.08 17.66
CA ALA A 9 -13.38 6.08 16.60
C ALA A 9 -11.93 6.57 16.46
N ARG A 10 -11.23 6.81 17.58
CA ARG A 10 -9.81 7.19 17.58
C ARG A 10 -8.90 6.09 17.05
N GLN A 11 -9.14 4.82 17.42
CA GLN A 11 -8.37 3.69 16.90
C GLN A 11 -8.53 3.54 15.39
N ILE A 12 -9.77 3.66 14.88
CA ILE A 12 -10.05 3.61 13.44
C ILE A 12 -9.33 4.76 12.73
N PHE A 13 -9.35 5.97 13.29
CA PHE A 13 -8.64 7.12 12.73
C PHE A 13 -7.12 6.90 12.65
N ILE A 14 -6.52 6.31 13.70
CA ILE A 14 -5.09 5.97 13.71
C ILE A 14 -4.77 4.97 12.61
N ILE A 15 -5.54 3.88 12.50
CA ILE A 15 -5.36 2.87 11.45
C ILE A 15 -5.47 3.50 10.06
N LYS A 16 -6.46 4.37 9.83
CA LYS A 16 -6.64 5.10 8.57
C LYS A 16 -5.46 6.02 8.25
N THR A 17 -4.94 6.73 9.26
CA THR A 17 -3.80 7.64 9.11
C THR A 17 -2.53 6.86 8.76
N LEU A 18 -2.25 5.78 9.51
CA LEU A 18 -1.11 4.90 9.25
C LEU A 18 -1.17 4.28 7.85
N HIS A 19 -2.35 3.83 7.41
CA HIS A 19 -2.53 3.31 6.07
C HIS A 19 -2.25 4.36 4.99
N SER A 20 -2.74 5.59 5.19
CA SER A 20 -2.51 6.69 4.24
C SER A 20 -1.03 7.06 4.16
N VAL A 21 -0.32 7.06 5.29
CA VAL A 21 1.13 7.32 5.32
C VAL A 21 1.91 6.21 4.61
N ALA A 22 1.55 4.94 4.84
CA ALA A 22 2.16 3.81 4.14
C ALA A 22 1.94 3.89 2.62
N PHE A 23 0.74 4.29 2.20
CA PHE A 23 0.43 4.52 0.79
C PHE A 23 1.32 5.61 0.17
N TRP A 24 1.43 6.77 0.81
CA TRP A 24 2.29 7.86 0.32
C TRP A 24 3.77 7.47 0.29
N TRP A 25 4.22 6.72 1.29
CA TRP A 25 5.57 6.16 1.32
C TRP A 25 5.82 5.25 0.12
N MET A 26 4.93 4.28 -0.13
CA MET A 26 5.04 3.39 -1.28
C MET A 26 4.98 4.14 -2.61
N PHE A 27 4.10 5.14 -2.72
CA PHE A 27 4.02 5.98 -3.91
C PHE A 27 5.32 6.75 -4.18
N ALA A 28 5.97 7.26 -3.13
CA ALA A 28 7.28 7.91 -3.27
C ALA A 28 8.37 6.89 -3.68
N CYS A 29 8.36 5.68 -3.12
CA CYS A 29 9.27 4.61 -3.53
C CYS A 29 9.07 4.21 -5.00
N PHE A 30 7.82 4.15 -5.47
CA PHE A 30 7.47 3.86 -6.86
C PHE A 30 7.99 4.94 -7.82
N ILE A 31 7.80 6.22 -7.49
CA ILE A 31 8.38 7.33 -8.29
C ILE A 31 9.91 7.22 -8.34
N TYR A 32 10.55 6.88 -7.22
CA TYR A 32 12.00 6.68 -7.18
C TYR A 32 12.45 5.51 -8.06
N ASN A 33 11.72 4.39 -8.06
CA ASN A 33 12.02 3.24 -8.91
C ASN A 33 11.95 3.60 -10.39
N ILE A 34 10.93 4.34 -10.83
CA ILE A 34 10.82 4.84 -12.20
C ILE A 34 11.98 5.78 -12.55
N TYR A 35 12.35 6.70 -11.65
CA TYR A 35 13.48 7.60 -11.86
C TYR A 35 14.81 6.84 -11.98
N ALA A 36 15.01 5.84 -11.12
CA ALA A 36 16.21 5.03 -11.11
C ALA A 36 16.29 4.12 -12.34
N ALA A 37 15.14 3.59 -12.80
CA ALA A 37 15.00 2.94 -14.09
C ALA A 37 15.42 3.89 -15.21
N ALA A 38 14.78 5.06 -15.35
CA ALA A 38 15.05 6.00 -16.43
C ALA A 38 16.50 6.54 -16.47
N THR A 39 17.23 6.50 -15.35
CA THR A 39 18.63 6.94 -15.26
C THR A 39 19.62 5.76 -15.21
N ALA A 40 19.16 4.52 -15.32
CA ALA A 40 19.93 3.28 -15.16
C ALA A 40 20.78 3.26 -13.86
N THR A 41 20.27 3.85 -12.78
CA THR A 41 21.00 3.99 -11.50
C THR A 41 20.65 2.88 -10.52
N PHE A 42 21.47 1.83 -10.49
CA PHE A 42 21.34 0.71 -9.56
C PHE A 42 22.03 1.02 -8.23
N THR A 43 21.29 1.65 -7.31
CA THR A 43 21.80 2.02 -5.97
C THR A 43 21.18 1.14 -4.88
N TRP A 44 21.79 1.05 -3.69
CA TRP A 44 21.21 0.34 -2.54
C TRP A 44 19.81 0.84 -2.14
N ILE A 45 19.52 2.12 -2.42
CA ILE A 45 18.19 2.70 -2.20
C ILE A 45 17.14 1.97 -3.04
N LEU A 46 17.45 1.60 -4.28
CA LEU A 46 16.56 0.84 -5.16
C LEU A 46 16.24 -0.54 -4.57
N ALA A 47 17.23 -1.22 -3.98
CA ALA A 47 17.00 -2.50 -3.31
C ALA A 47 16.06 -2.36 -2.10
N ILE A 48 16.16 -1.25 -1.34
CA ILE A 48 15.29 -0.97 -0.20
C ILE A 48 13.86 -0.68 -0.66
N THR A 49 13.68 0.19 -1.67
CA THR A 49 12.35 0.53 -2.20
C THR A 49 11.65 -0.69 -2.79
N TYR A 50 12.39 -1.55 -3.51
CA TYR A 50 11.91 -2.85 -3.97
C TYR A 50 11.55 -3.79 -2.82
N GLY A 51 12.42 -3.90 -1.82
CA GLY A 51 12.17 -4.71 -0.63
C GLY A 51 10.89 -4.30 0.08
N THR A 52 10.62 -2.99 0.20
CA THR A 52 9.37 -2.51 0.82
C THR A 52 8.12 -2.91 0.02
N HIS A 53 8.17 -2.87 -1.31
CA HIS A 53 7.06 -3.32 -2.17
C HIS A 53 6.86 -4.84 -2.07
N LEU A 54 7.93 -5.62 -2.03
CA LEU A 54 7.85 -7.08 -1.88
C LEU A 54 7.26 -7.49 -0.54
N VAL A 55 7.68 -6.84 0.55
CA VAL A 55 7.13 -7.11 1.89
C VAL A 55 5.63 -6.80 1.93
N GLU A 56 5.20 -5.64 1.42
CA GLU A 56 3.77 -5.30 1.35
C GLU A 56 3.00 -6.31 0.48
N GLY A 57 3.55 -6.65 -0.70
CA GLY A 57 2.96 -7.64 -1.60
C GLY A 57 2.76 -9.01 -0.92
N LEU A 58 3.75 -9.47 -0.16
CA LEU A 58 3.65 -10.70 0.62
C LEU A 58 2.55 -10.60 1.68
N VAL A 59 2.52 -9.51 2.45
CA VAL A 59 1.50 -9.27 3.48
C VAL A 59 0.09 -9.31 2.88
N LEU A 60 -0.11 -8.70 1.70
CA LEU A 60 -1.38 -8.72 0.99
C LEU A 60 -1.77 -10.11 0.48
N ILE A 61 -0.82 -10.86 -0.09
CA ILE A 61 -1.06 -12.24 -0.56
C ILE A 61 -1.51 -13.13 0.61
N PHE A 62 -0.81 -13.06 1.75
CA PHE A 62 -1.19 -13.82 2.95
C PHE A 62 -2.55 -13.40 3.49
N ASN A 63 -2.95 -12.14 3.28
CA ASN A 63 -4.22 -11.61 3.75
C ASN A 63 -5.29 -11.53 2.65
N LYS A 64 -5.27 -12.44 1.67
CA LYS A 64 -6.29 -12.59 0.60
C LYS A 64 -6.54 -11.30 -0.21
N TRP A 65 -5.48 -10.60 -0.59
CA TRP A 65 -5.55 -9.31 -1.31
C TRP A 65 -6.29 -8.21 -0.53
N THR A 66 -6.49 -8.41 0.77
CA THR A 66 -7.12 -7.45 1.66
C THR A 66 -6.03 -6.84 2.55
N CYS A 67 -6.00 -5.52 2.70
CA CYS A 67 -5.04 -4.91 3.62
C CYS A 67 -5.35 -5.35 5.06
N PRO A 68 -4.36 -5.83 5.85
CA PRO A 68 -4.59 -6.27 7.23
C PRO A 68 -5.17 -5.17 8.13
N LEU A 69 -4.89 -3.91 7.81
CA LEU A 69 -5.45 -2.74 8.50
C LEU A 69 -6.97 -2.64 8.30
N ARG A 70 -7.49 -3.10 7.15
CA ARG A 70 -8.94 -3.16 6.86
C ARG A 70 -9.61 -4.22 7.74
N THR A 71 -9.06 -5.43 7.78
CA THR A 71 -9.55 -6.52 8.64
C THR A 71 -9.47 -6.12 10.12
N MET A 72 -8.40 -5.44 10.54
CA MET A 72 -8.25 -4.95 11.90
C MET A 72 -9.31 -3.90 12.27
N ALA A 73 -9.61 -2.97 11.36
CA ALA A 73 -10.66 -1.98 11.58
C ALA A 73 -12.07 -2.61 11.61
N GLU A 74 -12.33 -3.63 10.79
CA GLU A 74 -13.60 -4.38 10.81
C GLU A 74 -13.78 -5.12 12.14
N ASN A 75 -12.73 -5.76 12.65
CA ASN A 75 -12.74 -6.46 13.93
C ASN A 75 -12.95 -5.54 15.14
N ILE A 76 -12.59 -4.25 15.05
CA ILE A 76 -12.81 -3.25 16.11
C ILE A 76 -14.27 -2.75 16.13
N GLY A 77 -15.08 -3.17 15.17
CA GLY A 77 -16.51 -2.90 15.11
C GLY A 77 -16.85 -1.63 14.32
N ALA A 78 -16.02 -1.25 13.35
CA ALA A 78 -16.46 -0.31 12.33
C ALA A 78 -17.38 -1.03 11.34
N GLU A 79 -18.56 -0.45 11.09
CA GLU A 79 -19.55 -1.01 10.18
C GLU A 79 -18.94 -1.28 8.80
N ASN A 80 -19.29 -2.44 8.21
CA ASN A 80 -18.92 -2.83 6.86
C ASN A 80 -19.29 -1.72 5.86
N GLY A 81 -18.32 -0.88 5.50
CA GLY A 81 -18.52 0.30 4.64
C GLY A 81 -17.94 1.60 5.21
N GLN A 82 -17.98 1.85 6.53
CA GLN A 82 -17.42 3.11 7.09
C GLN A 82 -15.88 3.12 7.18
N ILE A 83 -15.24 1.97 6.94
CA ILE A 83 -13.78 1.83 6.91
C ILE A 83 -13.22 2.09 5.51
N SER A 84 -14.02 1.90 4.44
CA SER A 84 -13.59 2.25 3.08
C SER A 84 -13.48 3.75 2.85
N ASP A 85 -13.96 4.57 3.80
CA ASP A 85 -14.46 5.89 3.46
C ASP A 85 -13.73 7.04 4.18
N ILE A 86 -12.48 7.37 3.87
CA ILE A 86 -12.04 8.78 4.11
C ILE A 86 -11.28 9.40 2.92
N PHE A 87 -10.59 8.62 2.06
CA PHE A 87 -9.90 9.19 0.90
C PHE A 87 -10.05 8.47 -0.45
N LEU A 88 -10.68 7.29 -0.51
CA LEU A 88 -10.73 6.53 -1.75
C LEU A 88 -12.06 5.77 -1.90
N PRO A 89 -12.81 5.95 -3.00
CA PRO A 89 -14.04 5.19 -3.24
C PRO A 89 -13.74 3.69 -3.26
N LYS A 90 -14.69 2.86 -2.81
CA LYS A 90 -14.54 1.40 -2.68
C LYS A 90 -14.04 0.73 -3.97
N TRP A 91 -14.54 1.18 -5.14
CA TRP A 91 -14.03 0.68 -6.43
C TRP A 91 -12.53 0.93 -6.61
N LEU A 92 -12.02 2.04 -6.07
CA LEU A 92 -10.65 2.47 -6.29
C LEU A 92 -9.76 1.72 -5.32
N ALA A 93 -10.17 1.57 -4.05
CA ALA A 93 -9.47 0.71 -3.10
C ALA A 93 -9.34 -0.75 -3.59
N ASP A 94 -10.39 -1.29 -4.23
CA ASP A 94 -10.38 -2.66 -4.75
C ASP A 94 -9.44 -2.83 -5.97
N ASN A 95 -9.31 -1.79 -6.80
CA ASN A 95 -8.47 -1.84 -8.01
C ASN A 95 -7.05 -1.29 -7.80
N LEU A 96 -6.81 -0.43 -6.81
CA LEU A 96 -5.52 0.23 -6.60
C LEU A 96 -4.40 -0.76 -6.37
N PHE A 97 -4.67 -1.84 -5.63
CA PHE A 97 -3.70 -2.89 -5.37
C PHE A 97 -3.37 -3.69 -6.62
N GLN A 98 -4.38 -4.05 -7.42
CA GLN A 98 -4.16 -4.78 -8.67
C GLN A 98 -3.39 -3.93 -9.69
N VAL A 99 -3.77 -2.66 -9.83
CA VAL A 99 -3.09 -1.69 -10.71
C VAL A 99 -1.67 -1.41 -10.20
N GLY A 100 -1.50 -1.21 -8.89
CA GLY A 100 -0.19 -0.96 -8.27
C GLY A 100 0.76 -2.15 -8.42
N MET A 101 0.27 -3.38 -8.18
CA MET A 101 1.06 -4.59 -8.41
C MET A 101 1.38 -4.80 -9.89
N GLY A 102 0.44 -4.52 -10.79
CA GLY A 102 0.67 -4.57 -12.24
C GLY A 102 1.77 -3.60 -12.66
N LEU A 103 1.69 -2.34 -12.20
CA LEU A 103 2.69 -1.31 -12.45
C LEU A 103 4.06 -1.70 -11.85
N PHE A 104 4.08 -2.28 -10.64
CA PHE A 104 5.31 -2.77 -10.01
C PHE A 104 5.97 -3.89 -10.83
N VAL A 105 5.19 -4.82 -11.39
CA VAL A 105 5.73 -5.86 -12.29
C VAL A 105 6.28 -5.23 -13.57
N VAL A 106 5.57 -4.27 -14.16
CA VAL A 106 6.01 -3.58 -15.39
C VAL A 106 7.33 -2.83 -15.17
N GLU A 107 7.47 -2.06 -14.08
CA GLU A 107 8.75 -1.39 -13.79
C GLU A 107 9.89 -2.38 -13.55
N THR A 108 9.60 -3.53 -12.92
CA THR A 108 10.61 -4.57 -12.65
C THR A 108 11.11 -5.19 -13.94
N VAL A 109 10.21 -5.47 -14.87
CA VAL A 109 10.57 -5.98 -16.20
C VAL A 109 11.37 -4.91 -16.96
N TRP A 110 10.94 -3.65 -16.90
CA TRP A 110 11.66 -2.54 -17.54
C TRP A 110 13.10 -2.40 -17.01
N LEU A 111 13.27 -2.35 -15.69
CA LEU A 111 14.59 -2.34 -15.05
C LEU A 111 15.45 -3.55 -15.43
N GLY A 112 14.84 -4.73 -15.50
CA GLY A 112 15.52 -5.94 -15.94
C GLY A 112 16.00 -5.88 -17.40
N LEU A 113 15.21 -5.27 -18.29
CA LEU A 113 15.59 -5.05 -19.68
C LEU A 113 16.74 -4.05 -19.82
N GLU A 114 16.69 -2.93 -19.09
CA GLU A 114 17.79 -1.95 -19.07
C GLU A 114 19.07 -2.50 -18.44
N TRP A 115 18.98 -3.48 -17.54
CA TRP A 115 20.17 -4.14 -16.99
C TRP A 115 20.84 -5.10 -17.99
N ILE A 116 20.08 -5.67 -18.93
CA ILE A 116 20.57 -6.66 -19.90
C ILE A 116 21.05 -6.01 -21.22
N GLY A 117 20.49 -4.85 -21.60
CA GLY A 117 20.80 -4.13 -22.84
C GLY A 117 22.01 -3.21 -22.72
#